data_AF-A0A2S9AI33-F1
#
_entry.id   AF-A0A2S9AI33-F1
#
_cell.length_a   1.000
_cell.length_b   1.000
_cell.length_c   1.000
_cell.angle_alpha   90.00
_cell.angle_beta   90.00
_cell.angle_gamma   90.00
#
_symmetry.space_group_name_H-M   'P 1'
#
loop_
_entity.id
_entity.type
_entity.pdbx_description
1 polymer ?
#
loop_
_entity_poly.entity_id
_entity_poly.type
_entity_poly.pdbx_seq_one_letter_code
_entity_poly.pdbx_strand_id
1 'polypeptide(L)'
;MSAPTTETRNAVYQRDERRCAACGVLVLTFQHRRAVGMGGSKNVPSPVDGLSLCAFCNAACEGALQAQALRFGWKVRRWVTHPERVPVFYPIEMAWYRFEGVVRIRISRAVAMEMGCSVYGAEWLAWHEAIA
;
A
#
# COMPACT_ATOMS: atom_id res chain seq x y z
N MET A 1 8.73 -4.07 -13.69
CA MET A 1 7.90 -2.86 -13.47
C MET A 1 8.74 -1.65 -13.85
N SER A 2 8.19 -0.58 -14.42
CA SER A 2 8.94 0.67 -14.54
C SER A 2 9.30 1.19 -13.15
N ALA A 3 10.58 1.51 -12.93
CA ALA A 3 11.02 2.10 -11.68
C ALA A 3 10.36 3.48 -11.48
N PRO A 4 10.10 3.90 -10.22
CA PRO A 4 9.71 5.28 -9.95
C PRO A 4 10.85 6.24 -10.30
N THR A 5 10.48 7.46 -10.70
CA THR A 5 11.45 8.57 -10.73
C THR A 5 12.05 8.78 -9.34
N THR A 6 13.24 9.39 -9.27
CA THR A 6 13.88 9.74 -8.00
C THR A 6 12.97 10.66 -7.16
N GLU A 7 12.30 11.61 -7.81
CA GLU A 7 11.34 12.52 -7.17
C GLU A 7 10.17 11.76 -6.53
N THR A 8 9.46 10.91 -7.30
CA THR A 8 8.35 10.10 -6.78
C THR A 8 8.80 9.23 -5.62
N ARG A 9 9.97 8.60 -5.74
CA ARG A 9 10.52 7.75 -4.68
C ARG A 9 10.77 8.53 -3.39
N ASN A 10 11.42 9.68 -3.50
CA ASN A 10 11.72 10.54 -2.35
C ASN A 10 10.44 11.07 -1.71
N ALA A 11 9.43 11.44 -2.51
CA ALA A 11 8.14 11.90 -2.00
C ALA A 11 7.40 10.80 -1.23
N VAL A 12 7.41 9.56 -1.74
CA VAL A 12 6.84 8.39 -1.04
C VAL A 12 7.60 8.10 0.26
N TYR A 13 8.93 8.14 0.22
CA TYR A 13 9.74 7.96 1.43
C TYR A 13 9.47 9.05 2.46
N GLN A 14 9.27 10.30 2.04
CA GLN A 14 8.92 11.39 2.94
C GLN A 14 7.52 11.23 3.53
N ARG A 15 6.52 10.89 2.71
CA ARG A 15 5.14 10.62 3.15
C ARG A 15 5.07 9.57 4.25
N ASP A 16 5.89 8.51 4.10
CA ASP A 16 5.94 7.38 5.02
C ASP A 16 7.00 7.57 6.12
N GLU A 17 7.41 8.82 6.38
CA GLU A 17 8.35 9.21 7.45
C GLU A 17 9.70 8.49 7.41
N ARG A 18 10.13 8.10 6.21
CA ARG A 18 11.35 7.33 5.94
C ARG A 18 11.40 6.03 6.76
N ARG A 19 10.24 5.40 6.93
CA ARG A 19 10.07 4.13 7.65
C ARG A 19 9.31 3.13 6.79
N CYS A 20 9.59 1.85 7.04
CA CYS A 20 8.80 0.76 6.49
C CYS A 20 7.37 0.88 7.03
N ALA A 21 6.39 1.06 6.15
CA ALA A 21 4.99 1.18 6.53
C ALA A 21 4.46 -0.06 7.26
N ALA A 22 5.08 -1.23 7.06
CA ALA A 22 4.71 -2.48 7.71
C ALA A 22 5.33 -2.68 9.09
N CYS A 23 6.64 -2.41 9.25
CA CYS A 23 7.40 -2.79 10.45
C CYS A 23 8.28 -1.67 11.05
N GLY A 24 8.31 -0.48 10.45
CA GLY A 24 8.99 0.70 11.01
C GLY A 24 10.49 0.84 10.74
N VAL A 25 11.18 -0.16 10.20
CA VAL A 25 12.63 -0.06 9.94
C VAL A 25 12.98 1.00 8.88
N LEU A 26 14.20 1.55 8.94
CA LEU A 26 14.63 2.72 8.16
C LEU A 26 15.31 2.42 6.81
N VAL A 27 15.64 1.16 6.54
CA VAL A 27 16.24 0.75 5.25
C VAL A 27 15.11 0.42 4.28
N LEU A 28 14.96 1.25 3.24
CA LEU A 28 13.76 1.26 2.41
C LEU A 28 14.02 0.85 0.96
N THR A 29 12.99 0.23 0.41
CA THR A 29 12.75 -0.02 -1.00
C THR A 29 11.40 0.55 -1.37
N PHE A 30 11.20 0.84 -2.66
CA PHE A 30 9.92 1.27 -3.17
C PHE A 30 9.05 0.05 -3.48
N GLN A 31 7.96 -0.12 -2.74
CA GLN A 31 6.96 -1.13 -3.06
C GLN A 31 5.95 -0.57 -4.06
N HIS A 32 5.70 -1.34 -5.11
CA HIS A 32 4.60 -1.10 -6.03
C HIS A 32 3.34 -1.76 -5.48
N ARG A 33 2.41 -0.95 -4.97
CA ARG A 33 1.14 -1.45 -4.42
C ARG A 33 0.33 -2.16 -5.49
N ARG A 34 0.25 -1.60 -6.71
CA ARG A 34 -0.42 -2.25 -7.84
C ARG A 34 0.45 -3.37 -8.40
N ALA A 35 -0.08 -4.58 -8.37
CA ALA A 35 0.54 -5.72 -9.04
C ALA A 35 0.60 -5.47 -10.55
N VAL A 36 1.81 -5.35 -11.11
CA VAL A 36 2.05 -5.37 -12.56
C VAL A 36 2.69 -6.70 -12.89
N GLY A 37 2.00 -7.53 -13.68
CA GLY A 37 2.40 -8.92 -13.93
C GLY A 37 3.74 -9.07 -14.67
N MET A 38 4.05 -10.32 -15.07
CA MET A 38 5.23 -10.61 -15.88
C MET A 38 5.17 -9.85 -17.20
N GLY A 39 6.20 -9.03 -17.49
CA GLY A 39 6.24 -8.09 -18.62
C GLY A 39 6.34 -6.62 -18.19
N GLY A 40 6.05 -6.32 -16.92
CA GLY A 40 6.12 -4.97 -16.40
C GLY A 40 5.02 -4.05 -16.95
N SER A 41 5.01 -2.82 -16.47
CA SER A 41 4.15 -1.75 -16.97
C SER A 41 5.06 -0.67 -17.52
N LYS A 42 4.69 -0.08 -18.68
CA LYS A 42 5.36 1.11 -19.21
C LYS A 42 5.01 2.38 -18.41
N ASN A 43 3.93 2.33 -17.62
CA ASN A 43 3.48 3.46 -16.83
C ASN A 43 4.44 3.69 -15.66
N VAL A 44 4.98 4.91 -15.59
CA VAL A 44 5.73 5.38 -14.43
C VAL A 44 4.76 5.40 -13.23
N PRO A 45 5.11 4.78 -12.09
CA PRO A 45 4.23 4.78 -10.93
C PRO A 45 4.07 6.20 -10.39
N SER A 46 2.84 6.55 -10.02
CA SER A 46 2.53 7.75 -9.26
C SER A 46 2.82 7.54 -7.76
N PRO A 47 2.88 8.58 -6.94
CA PRO A 47 3.12 8.41 -5.49
C PRO A 47 2.10 7.52 -4.77
N VAL A 48 0.84 7.50 -5.22
CA VAL A 48 -0.22 6.64 -4.63
C VAL A 48 -0.04 5.15 -4.96
N ASP A 49 0.75 4.85 -6.00
CA ASP A 49 1.19 3.49 -6.34
C ASP A 49 2.30 2.99 -5.42
N GLY A 50 2.99 3.90 -4.75
CA GLY A 50 4.15 3.61 -3.94
C GLY A 50 3.82 3.40 -2.48
N LEU A 51 4.61 2.55 -1.82
CA LEU A 51 4.71 2.48 -0.36
C LEU A 51 6.18 2.25 0.02
N SER A 52 6.62 2.86 1.11
CA SER A 52 7.94 2.64 1.68
C SER A 52 7.94 1.34 2.45
N LEU A 53 8.68 0.32 2.00
CA LEU A 53 8.85 -0.94 2.70
C LEU A 53 10.32 -1.33 2.75
N CYS A 54 10.74 -2.03 3.80
CA CYS A 54 12.04 -2.68 3.79
C CYS A 54 12.07 -3.85 2.79
N ALA A 55 13.26 -4.26 2.37
CA ALA A 55 13.42 -5.34 1.38
C ALA A 55 12.69 -6.63 1.78
N PHE A 56 12.71 -6.99 3.07
CA PHE A 56 12.02 -8.17 3.59
C PHE A 56 10.50 -8.07 3.48
N CYS A 57 9.89 -7.00 4.03
CA CYS A 57 8.44 -6.81 3.96
C CYS A 57 7.96 -6.64 2.51
N ASN A 58 8.76 -5.98 1.68
CA ASN A 58 8.46 -5.80 0.26
C ASN A 58 8.37 -7.15 -0.45
N ALA A 59 9.41 -8.00 -0.33
CA ALA A 59 9.39 -9.35 -0.88
C ALA A 59 8.24 -10.21 -0.31
N ALA A 60 7.97 -10.10 0.99
CA ALA A 60 6.93 -10.88 1.65
C ALA A 60 5.50 -10.50 1.22
N CYS A 61 5.26 -9.28 0.71
CA CYS A 61 3.95 -8.89 0.14
C CYS A 61 3.56 -9.72 -1.10
N GLU A 62 4.54 -10.32 -1.77
CA GLU A 62 4.33 -11.23 -2.91
C GLU A 62 4.30 -12.70 -2.50
N GLY A 63 4.51 -13.01 -1.22
CA GLY A 63 4.57 -14.37 -0.68
C GLY A 63 3.83 -14.49 0.65
N ALA A 64 4.58 -14.74 1.71
CA ALA A 64 4.03 -15.11 3.03
C ALA A 64 3.09 -14.06 3.64
N LEU A 65 3.28 -12.77 3.35
CA LEU A 65 2.43 -11.69 3.86
C LEU A 65 1.37 -11.22 2.85
N GLN A 66 1.15 -11.93 1.75
CA GLN A 66 0.25 -11.46 0.70
C GLN A 66 -1.18 -11.18 1.21
N ALA A 67 -1.74 -12.05 2.05
CA ALA A 67 -3.08 -11.84 2.61
C ALA A 67 -3.12 -10.59 3.52
N GLN A 68 -2.09 -10.41 4.35
CA GLN A 68 -1.96 -9.23 5.21
C GLN A 68 -1.73 -7.95 4.39
N ALA A 69 -0.94 -8.02 3.31
CA ALA A 69 -0.67 -6.90 2.43
C ALA A 69 -1.93 -6.42 1.69
N LEU A 70 -2.81 -7.34 1.27
CA LEU A 70 -4.12 -6.99 0.72
C LEU A 70 -5.02 -6.37 1.80
N ARG A 71 -5.13 -7.00 2.98
CA ARG A 71 -5.90 -6.48 4.11
C ARG A 71 -5.49 -5.07 4.51
N PHE A 72 -4.19 -4.78 4.59
CA PHE A 72 -3.67 -3.49 5.04
C PHE A 72 -3.41 -2.50 3.90
N GLY A 73 -3.79 -2.84 2.68
CA GLY A 73 -3.64 -1.97 1.51
C GLY A 73 -2.19 -1.72 1.07
N TRP A 74 -1.22 -2.50 1.58
CA TRP A 74 0.18 -2.48 1.12
C TRP A 74 0.34 -3.05 -0.28
N LYS A 75 -0.60 -3.91 -0.66
CA LYS A 75 -0.78 -4.45 -2.00
C LYS A 75 -2.23 -4.23 -2.43
N VAL A 76 -2.43 -3.95 -3.70
CA VAL A 76 -3.75 -3.86 -4.31
C VAL A 76 -3.85 -4.84 -5.48
N ARG A 77 -5.04 -5.41 -5.66
CA ARG A 77 -5.34 -6.29 -6.80
C ARG A 77 -5.05 -5.58 -8.12
N ARG A 78 -4.61 -6.35 -9.12
CA ARG A 78 -4.21 -5.86 -10.45
C ARG A 78 -5.30 -5.06 -11.17
N TRP A 79 -6.57 -5.42 -11.00
CA TRP A 79 -7.69 -4.76 -11.68
C TRP A 79 -8.04 -3.39 -11.06
N VAL A 80 -7.45 -3.02 -9.92
CA VAL A 80 -7.67 -1.71 -9.30
C VAL A 80 -6.91 -0.64 -10.07
N THR A 81 -7.66 0.27 -10.70
CA THR A 81 -7.12 1.41 -11.46
C THR A 81 -6.80 2.62 -10.57
N HIS A 82 -7.52 2.76 -9.45
CA HIS A 82 -7.44 3.88 -8.49
C HIS A 82 -6.92 3.41 -7.11
N PRO A 83 -5.61 3.17 -6.95
CA PRO A 83 -5.03 2.67 -5.70
C PRO A 83 -5.17 3.64 -4.50
N GLU A 84 -5.41 4.92 -4.76
CA GLU A 84 -5.72 5.93 -3.75
C GLU A 84 -7.05 5.66 -3.01
N ARG A 85 -7.96 4.89 -3.63
CA ARG A 85 -9.22 4.46 -3.01
C ARG A 85 -9.05 3.32 -2.02
N VAL A 86 -7.89 2.64 -2.03
CA VAL A 86 -7.58 1.58 -1.07
C VAL A 86 -6.81 2.19 0.10
N PRO A 87 -7.38 2.21 1.32
CA PRO A 87 -6.72 2.79 2.47
C PRO A 87 -5.54 1.93 2.92
N VAL A 88 -4.57 2.56 3.60
CA VAL A 88 -3.35 1.92 4.06
C VAL A 88 -3.31 1.94 5.58
N PHE A 89 -3.10 0.77 6.19
CA PHE A 89 -2.87 0.67 7.63
C PHE A 89 -1.37 0.70 7.93
N TYR A 90 -0.97 1.54 8.88
CA TYR A 90 0.40 1.64 9.37
C TYR A 90 0.44 1.05 10.80
N PRO A 91 0.92 -0.19 10.99
CA PRO A 91 0.84 -0.87 12.30
C PRO A 91 1.58 -0.14 13.42
N ILE A 92 2.72 0.48 13.13
CA ILE A 92 3.49 1.24 14.12
C ILE A 92 2.70 2.41 14.70
N GLU A 93 1.79 2.99 13.91
CA GLU A 93 0.94 4.12 14.30
C GLU A 93 -0.45 3.67 14.74
N MET A 94 -0.78 2.39 14.55
CA MET A 94 -2.11 1.82 14.77
C MET A 94 -3.21 2.65 14.09
N ALA A 95 -2.93 3.15 12.89
CA ALA A 95 -3.78 4.11 12.20
C ALA A 95 -3.96 3.79 10.71
N TRP A 96 -5.14 4.13 10.21
CA TRP A 96 -5.49 4.07 8.80
C TRP A 96 -5.30 5.43 8.14
N TYR A 97 -4.86 5.39 6.88
CA TYR A 97 -4.64 6.56 6.06
C TYR A 97 -5.22 6.37 4.66
N ARG A 98 -5.73 7.46 4.07
CA ARG A 98 -5.88 7.56 2.61
C ARG A 98 -4.74 8.38 2.03
N PHE A 99 -4.36 8.11 0.79
CA PHE A 99 -3.35 8.90 0.09
C PHE A 99 -3.97 9.93 -0.83
N GLU A 100 -3.44 11.14 -0.79
CA GLU A 100 -3.76 12.22 -1.72
C GLU A 100 -2.45 12.67 -2.36
N GLY A 101 -2.09 12.05 -3.49
CA GLY A 101 -0.77 12.22 -4.09
C GLY A 101 0.34 11.81 -3.12
N VAL A 102 1.12 12.80 -2.68
CA VAL A 102 2.29 12.62 -1.80
C VAL A 102 1.98 12.78 -0.31
N VAL A 103 0.74 13.10 0.07
CA VAL A 103 0.36 13.22 1.48
C VAL A 103 -0.49 12.02 1.92
N ARG A 104 -0.44 11.72 3.22
CA ARG A 104 -1.31 10.74 3.87
C ARG A 104 -2.24 11.47 4.83
N ILE A 105 -3.54 11.23 4.70
CA ILE A 105 -4.57 11.82 5.55
C ILE A 105 -5.09 10.73 6.47
N ARG A 106 -4.97 10.95 7.79
CA ARG A 106 -5.46 10.00 8.80
C ARG A 106 -6.98 9.88 8.69
N ILE A 107 -7.48 8.66 8.69
CA ILE A 107 -8.91 8.35 8.65
C ILE A 107 -9.29 7.39 9.76
N SER A 108 -10.57 7.35 10.11
CA SER A 108 -11.09 6.38 11.07
C SER A 108 -11.13 4.98 10.46
N ARG A 109 -11.17 3.94 11.31
CA ARG A 109 -11.38 2.56 10.84
C ARG A 109 -12.68 2.41 10.05
N ALA A 110 -13.75 3.09 10.47
CA ALA A 110 -15.04 3.03 9.78
C ALA A 110 -14.92 3.54 8.33
N VAL A 111 -14.28 4.70 8.13
CA VAL A 111 -14.01 5.26 6.80
C VAL A 111 -13.10 4.34 5.99
N ALA A 112 -12.08 3.75 6.61
CA ALA A 112 -11.22 2.78 5.92
C ALA A 112 -11.99 1.54 5.45
N MET A 113 -12.93 1.03 6.25
CA MET A 113 -13.76 -0.11 5.83
C MET A 113 -14.69 0.29 4.69
N GLU A 114 -15.34 1.45 4.76
CA GLU A 114 -16.19 1.96 3.68
C GLU A 114 -15.40 2.12 2.36
N MET A 115 -14.22 2.74 2.42
CA MET A 115 -13.33 2.87 1.26
C MET A 115 -12.92 1.52 0.67
N GLY A 116 -12.45 0.59 1.52
CA GLY A 116 -12.09 -0.76 1.09
C GLY A 116 -13.26 -1.52 0.47
N CYS A 117 -14.45 -1.45 1.05
CA CYS A 117 -15.67 -2.04 0.52
C CYS A 117 -16.11 -1.40 -0.80
N SER A 118 -15.93 -0.09 -0.98
CA SER A 118 -16.24 0.56 -2.26
C SER A 118 -15.37 0.06 -3.43
N VAL A 119 -14.19 -0.50 -3.12
CA VAL A 119 -13.29 -1.09 -4.11
C VAL A 119 -13.55 -2.59 -4.24
N TYR A 120 -13.47 -3.33 -3.15
CA TYR A 120 -13.42 -4.81 -3.13
C TYR A 120 -14.72 -5.49 -2.68
N GLY A 121 -15.72 -4.73 -2.24
CA GLY A 121 -16.98 -5.28 -1.70
C GLY A 121 -16.75 -6.20 -0.50
N ALA A 122 -17.42 -7.35 -0.52
CA ALA A 122 -17.36 -8.35 0.55
C ALA A 122 -15.97 -8.97 0.74
N GLU A 123 -15.11 -8.97 -0.29
CA GLU A 123 -13.74 -9.51 -0.18
C GLU A 123 -12.92 -8.73 0.86
N TRP A 124 -13.11 -7.41 0.94
CA TRP A 124 -12.45 -6.57 1.95
C TRP A 124 -12.84 -6.97 3.37
N LEU A 125 -14.13 -7.21 3.61
CA LEU A 125 -14.66 -7.60 4.91
C LEU A 125 -14.10 -8.96 5.32
N ALA A 126 -14.11 -9.92 4.39
CA ALA A 126 -13.55 -11.26 4.63
C ALA A 126 -12.08 -11.20 5.07
N TRP A 127 -11.24 -10.35 4.46
CA TRP A 127 -9.84 -10.17 4.89
C TRP A 127 -9.70 -9.63 6.32
N HIS A 128 -10.67 -8.83 6.78
CA HIS A 128 -10.65 -8.23 8.11
C HIS A 128 -11.26 -9.13 9.18
N GLU A 129 -12.10 -10.10 8.79
CA GLU A 129 -12.70 -11.10 9.68
C GLU A 129 -11.83 -12.36 9.82
N ALA A 130 -11.16 -12.79 8.74
CA ALA A 130 -10.47 -14.09 8.68
C ALA A 130 -9.21 -14.22 9.57
N ILE A 131 -8.79 -13.15 10.24
CA ILE A 131 -7.64 -13.16 11.15
C ILE A 131 -7.98 -12.24 12.32
N ALA A 132 -8.55 -12.84 13.37
CA ALA A 132 -8.67 -12.32 14.72
C ALA A 132 -7.84 -13.21 15.65
#